data_AF-A0A3Q0GM42-F1
#
_entry.id   AF-A0A3Q0GM42-F1
#
_cell.length_a   1.000
_cell.length_b   1.000
_cell.length_c   1.000
_cell.angle_alpha   90.00
_cell.angle_beta   90.00
_cell.angle_gamma   90.00
#
_symmetry.space_group_name_H-M   'P 1'
#
loop_
_entity.id
_entity.type
_entity.pdbx_description
1 polymer ?
#
loop_
_entity_poly.entity_id
_entity_poly.type
_entity_poly.pdbx_seq_one_letter_code
_entity_poly.pdbx_strand_id
1 'polypeptide(L)'
;MGFGSDLKYSHDALLKLQDWELRLLEAVKKFMAMRVKSDKEYASTLQNLCNQVDKESTFQLDYISNVSKSWLLMVQQTEQLSRIMKTHAEDLNSGPLHRLTMMIKDKQQVKKSYVGVHQQIEAEMYKVTKTELEKLKASYRQLIKEVNSAKEKYKEAVAKGKETDKAKDRYDKANMKLHTLHNQYVLALKGAQLYQHQYYDTTLPRLLDSLQKMQEEMIKALKGILDEYSQITSLVTEEIVNVHKEIQTSVEQIDPNTEYSGFIETHRSPEVVEQEIEFDTSLLEENENLQANEIMWNNLTAESLQAMLMTL
;
A
#
# COMPACT_ATOMS: atom_id res chain seq x y z
N MET A 1 -2.38 22.46 -24.49
CA MET A 1 -2.25 22.77 -23.06
C MET A 1 -1.17 21.87 -22.51
N GLY A 2 -0.22 22.43 -21.77
CA GLY A 2 0.94 21.74 -21.22
C GLY A 2 1.80 22.68 -20.40
N PHE A 3 2.63 22.14 -19.51
CA PHE A 3 3.42 22.95 -18.58
C PHE A 3 4.33 23.92 -19.35
N GLY A 4 4.94 23.48 -20.46
CA GLY A 4 5.83 24.31 -21.26
C GLY A 4 5.16 25.48 -21.99
N SER A 5 3.89 25.35 -22.36
CA SER A 5 3.15 26.47 -22.97
C SER A 5 2.53 27.39 -21.91
N ASP A 6 2.00 26.82 -20.82
CA ASP A 6 1.02 27.51 -19.98
C ASP A 6 1.59 27.94 -18.62
N LEU A 7 2.71 27.35 -18.16
CA LEU A 7 3.22 27.51 -16.78
C LEU A 7 4.63 28.12 -16.70
N LYS A 8 5.08 28.83 -17.75
CA LYS A 8 6.42 29.46 -17.81
C LYS A 8 6.73 30.40 -16.64
N TYR A 9 5.70 30.97 -16.01
CA TYR A 9 5.84 31.92 -14.89
C TYR A 9 5.29 31.35 -13.56
N SER A 10 5.11 30.03 -13.49
CA SER A 10 4.41 29.37 -12.38
C SER A 10 5.31 28.39 -11.61
N HIS A 11 6.62 28.69 -11.54
CA HIS A 11 7.60 27.86 -10.85
C HIS A 11 7.16 27.49 -9.42
N ASP A 12 6.77 28.48 -8.61
CA ASP A 12 6.34 28.26 -7.22
C ASP A 12 5.10 27.37 -7.12
N ALA A 13 4.17 27.48 -8.07
CA ALA A 13 2.99 26.64 -8.13
C ALA A 13 3.38 25.17 -8.43
N LEU A 14 4.33 24.95 -9.34
CA LEU A 14 4.87 23.63 -9.66
C LEU A 14 5.63 23.00 -8.49
N LEU A 15 6.33 23.81 -7.67
CA LEU A 15 6.95 23.30 -6.45
C LEU A 15 5.90 22.88 -5.41
N LYS A 16 4.89 23.73 -5.18
CA LYS A 16 3.78 23.43 -4.27
C LYS A 16 3.00 22.18 -4.69
N LEU A 17 2.78 21.99 -6.00
CA LEU A 17 2.18 20.79 -6.56
C LEU A 17 3.02 19.56 -6.19
N GLN A 18 4.31 19.55 -6.50
CA GLN A 18 5.19 18.41 -6.19
C GLN A 18 5.26 18.11 -4.69
N ASP A 19 5.25 19.14 -3.83
CA ASP A 19 5.20 18.99 -2.38
C ASP A 19 3.88 18.41 -1.87
N TRP A 20 2.77 18.78 -2.49
CA TRP A 20 1.48 18.19 -2.18
C TRP A 20 1.42 16.72 -2.63
N GLU A 21 1.85 16.42 -3.84
CA GLU A 21 1.85 15.04 -4.36
C GLU A 21 2.76 14.12 -3.52
N LEU A 22 3.94 14.59 -3.09
CA LEU A 22 4.80 13.83 -2.17
C LEU A 22 4.11 13.52 -0.84
N ARG A 23 3.42 14.50 -0.25
CA ARG A 23 2.64 14.29 0.98
C ARG A 23 1.50 13.30 0.77
N LEU A 24 0.83 13.36 -0.37
CA LEU A 24 -0.21 12.40 -0.74
C LEU A 24 0.37 10.98 -0.83
N LEU A 25 1.48 10.78 -1.55
CA LEU A 25 2.11 9.46 -1.67
C LEU A 25 2.54 8.90 -0.31
N GLU A 26 3.06 9.72 0.60
CA GLU A 26 3.38 9.30 1.97
C GLU A 26 2.12 8.92 2.77
N ALA A 27 1.00 9.61 2.57
CA ALA A 27 -0.27 9.22 3.17
C ALA A 27 -0.76 7.87 2.65
N VAL A 28 -0.70 7.65 1.33
CA VAL A 28 -1.04 6.36 0.70
C VAL A 28 -0.14 5.24 1.23
N LYS A 29 1.16 5.48 1.36
CA LYS A 29 2.12 4.52 1.91
C LYS A 29 1.78 4.14 3.35
N LYS A 30 1.47 5.12 4.20
CA LYS A 30 1.03 4.88 5.58
C LYS A 30 -0.25 4.05 5.61
N PHE A 31 -1.21 4.38 4.77
CA PHE A 31 -2.46 3.61 4.64
C PHE A 31 -2.21 2.16 4.26
N MET A 32 -1.41 1.90 3.22
CA MET A 32 -1.05 0.55 2.80
C MET A 32 -0.28 -0.22 3.90
N ALA A 33 0.65 0.44 4.59
CA ALA A 33 1.38 -0.18 5.70
C ALA A 33 0.46 -0.56 6.87
N MET A 34 -0.54 0.27 7.18
CA MET A 34 -1.57 -0.09 8.16
C MET A 34 -2.40 -1.29 7.69
N ARG A 35 -2.77 -1.34 6.39
CA ARG A 35 -3.49 -2.50 5.84
C ARG A 35 -2.69 -3.79 5.97
N VAL A 36 -1.41 -3.79 5.61
CA VAL A 36 -0.50 -4.93 5.83
C VAL A 36 -0.51 -5.38 7.28
N LYS A 37 -0.42 -4.43 8.22
CA LYS A 37 -0.44 -4.74 9.65
C LYS A 37 -1.75 -5.38 10.07
N SER A 38 -2.89 -4.81 9.65
CA SER A 38 -4.23 -5.34 9.96
C SER A 38 -4.42 -6.76 9.43
N ASP A 39 -4.03 -7.03 8.18
CA ASP A 39 -4.19 -8.34 7.57
C ASP A 39 -3.29 -9.39 8.27
N LYS A 40 -2.06 -9.01 8.69
CA LYS A 40 -1.17 -9.88 9.50
C LYS A 40 -1.73 -10.17 10.89
N GLU A 41 -2.28 -9.16 11.56
CA GLU A 41 -2.89 -9.33 12.89
C GLU A 41 -4.11 -10.25 12.80
N TYR A 42 -4.96 -10.05 11.79
CA TYR A 42 -6.11 -10.91 11.55
C TYR A 42 -5.71 -12.37 11.30
N ALA A 43 -4.74 -12.61 10.41
CA ALA A 43 -4.19 -13.94 10.18
C ALA A 43 -3.65 -14.58 11.47
N SER A 44 -2.87 -13.84 12.26
CA SER A 44 -2.34 -14.35 13.53
C SER A 44 -3.43 -14.71 14.52
N THR A 45 -4.50 -13.91 14.61
CA THR A 45 -5.63 -14.19 15.50
C THR A 45 -6.37 -15.45 15.07
N LEU A 46 -6.62 -15.64 13.77
CA LEU A 46 -7.22 -16.86 13.23
C LEU A 46 -6.36 -18.10 13.51
N GLN A 47 -5.04 -18.01 13.29
CA GLN A 47 -4.13 -19.12 13.61
C GLN A 47 -4.17 -19.48 15.10
N ASN A 48 -4.18 -18.48 15.98
CA ASN A 48 -4.24 -18.70 17.41
C ASN A 48 -5.55 -19.36 17.86
N LEU A 49 -6.67 -19.03 17.22
CA LEU A 49 -7.95 -19.68 17.44
C LEU A 49 -7.88 -21.17 17.10
N CYS A 50 -7.33 -21.52 15.92
CA CYS A 50 -7.20 -22.91 15.48
C CYS A 50 -6.28 -23.71 16.42
N ASN A 51 -5.13 -23.13 16.80
CA ASN A 51 -4.17 -23.76 17.70
C ASN A 51 -4.73 -24.02 19.12
N GLN A 52 -5.76 -23.29 19.57
CA GLN A 52 -6.43 -23.55 20.85
C GLN A 52 -7.31 -24.79 20.76
N VAL A 53 -8.04 -24.95 19.65
CA VAL A 53 -8.87 -26.13 19.41
C VAL A 53 -8.01 -27.39 19.40
N ASP A 54 -6.87 -27.38 18.70
CA ASP A 54 -5.97 -28.54 18.62
C ASP A 54 -5.49 -29.03 20.00
N LYS A 55 -5.26 -28.10 20.94
CA LYS A 55 -4.83 -28.42 22.32
C LYS A 55 -5.96 -29.02 23.14
N GLU A 56 -7.20 -28.61 22.91
CA GLU A 56 -8.38 -29.10 23.63
C GLU A 56 -8.91 -30.41 23.04
N SER A 57 -8.71 -30.68 21.75
CA SER A 57 -9.08 -31.93 21.07
C SER A 57 -8.23 -33.15 21.43
N THR A 58 -7.55 -33.14 22.59
CA THR A 58 -6.76 -34.26 23.12
C THR A 58 -7.64 -35.44 23.57
N PHE A 59 -8.97 -35.29 23.55
CA PHE A 59 -9.91 -36.40 23.76
C PHE A 59 -10.06 -37.22 22.48
N GLN A 60 -9.22 -38.24 22.32
CA GLN A 60 -9.46 -39.28 21.31
C GLN A 60 -10.75 -40.01 21.68
N LEU A 61 -11.83 -39.75 20.94
CA LEU A 61 -12.99 -40.61 20.94
C LEU A 61 -12.56 -41.98 20.39
N ASP A 62 -13.04 -43.05 21.01
CA ASP A 62 -12.85 -44.43 20.58
C ASP A 62 -13.79 -44.82 19.42
N TYR A 63 -14.64 -43.89 18.98
CA TYR A 63 -15.50 -44.00 17.83
C TYR A 63 -15.45 -42.73 16.96
N ILE A 64 -16.04 -42.83 15.77
CA ILE A 64 -16.09 -41.75 14.80
C ILE A 64 -17.40 -40.96 14.97
N SER A 65 -17.31 -39.67 15.31
CA SER A 65 -18.42 -38.71 15.28
C SER A 65 -18.41 -37.88 14.00
N ASN A 66 -19.55 -37.77 13.32
CA ASN A 66 -19.70 -36.95 12.11
C ASN A 66 -19.68 -35.46 12.45
N VAL A 67 -20.24 -35.09 13.60
CA VAL A 67 -20.13 -33.72 14.15
C VAL A 67 -18.67 -33.37 14.42
N SER A 68 -17.89 -34.24 15.08
CA SER A 68 -16.47 -33.98 15.35
C SER A 68 -15.66 -33.83 14.06
N LYS A 69 -15.91 -34.68 13.05
CA LYS A 69 -15.28 -34.56 11.72
C LYS A 69 -15.59 -33.22 11.05
N SER A 70 -16.86 -32.84 11.02
CA SER A 70 -17.30 -31.59 10.39
C SER A 70 -16.71 -30.37 11.10
N TRP A 71 -16.69 -30.38 12.44
CA TRP A 71 -16.02 -29.36 13.24
C TRP A 71 -14.53 -29.24 12.93
N LEU A 72 -13.81 -30.36 12.84
CA LEU A 72 -12.38 -30.33 12.51
C LEU A 72 -12.13 -29.75 11.11
N LEU A 73 -12.98 -30.08 10.13
CA LEU A 73 -12.90 -29.51 8.79
C LEU A 73 -13.14 -28.00 8.81
N MET A 74 -14.11 -27.50 9.58
CA MET A 74 -14.32 -26.06 9.76
C MET A 74 -13.08 -25.35 10.34
N VAL A 75 -12.42 -25.97 11.32
CA VAL A 75 -11.18 -25.44 11.93
C VAL A 75 -10.05 -25.42 10.90
N GLN A 76 -9.87 -26.49 10.12
CA GLN A 76 -8.86 -26.56 9.05
C GLN A 76 -9.08 -25.49 7.97
N GLN A 77 -10.33 -25.27 7.55
CA GLN A 77 -10.67 -24.22 6.58
C GLN A 77 -10.44 -22.81 7.16
N THR A 78 -10.69 -22.60 8.46
CA THR A 78 -10.35 -21.35 9.14
C THR A 78 -8.84 -21.12 9.22
N GLU A 79 -8.05 -22.20 9.41
CA GLU A 79 -6.59 -22.13 9.33
C GLU A 79 -6.11 -21.82 7.91
N GLN A 80 -6.76 -22.36 6.88
CA GLN A 80 -6.47 -22.01 5.49
C GLN A 80 -6.71 -20.52 5.24
N LEU A 81 -7.82 -19.94 5.73
CA LEU A 81 -8.08 -18.50 5.64
C LEU A 81 -6.97 -17.67 6.30
N SER A 82 -6.49 -18.10 7.48
CA SER A 82 -5.34 -17.47 8.15
C SER A 82 -4.11 -17.41 7.24
N ARG A 83 -3.78 -18.52 6.58
CA ARG A 83 -2.62 -18.60 5.67
C ARG A 83 -2.79 -17.67 4.45
N ILE A 84 -3.98 -17.63 3.84
CA ILE A 84 -4.30 -16.73 2.72
C ILE A 84 -4.09 -15.27 3.13
N MET A 85 -4.67 -14.87 4.27
CA MET A 85 -4.57 -13.50 4.77
C MET A 85 -3.12 -13.10 5.07
N LYS A 86 -2.32 -14.04 5.60
CA LYS A 86 -0.88 -13.82 5.80
C LYS A 86 -0.15 -13.59 4.48
N THR A 87 -0.42 -14.42 3.47
CA THR A 87 0.16 -14.27 2.12
C THR A 87 -0.22 -12.93 1.49
N HIS A 88 -1.51 -12.55 1.52
CA HIS A 88 -1.96 -11.24 1.03
C HIS A 88 -1.18 -10.08 1.67
N ALA A 89 -0.93 -10.15 2.98
CA ALA A 89 -0.18 -9.12 3.68
C ALA A 89 1.31 -9.10 3.31
N GLU A 90 1.91 -10.26 3.04
CA GLU A 90 3.30 -10.39 2.58
C GLU A 90 3.48 -9.91 1.14
N ASP A 91 2.54 -10.25 0.25
CA ASP A 91 2.51 -9.80 -1.14
C ASP A 91 2.28 -8.29 -1.23
N LEU A 92 1.33 -7.75 -0.47
CA LEU A 92 1.09 -6.31 -0.39
C LEU A 92 2.35 -5.56 0.09
N ASN A 93 3.05 -6.12 1.08
CA ASN A 93 4.24 -5.50 1.67
C ASN A 93 5.44 -5.52 0.73
N SER A 94 5.68 -6.64 0.05
CA SER A 94 6.84 -6.84 -0.83
C SER A 94 6.63 -6.31 -2.26
N GLY A 95 5.37 -6.23 -2.72
CA GLY A 95 4.98 -5.72 -4.04
C GLY A 95 4.57 -4.24 -4.00
N PRO A 96 3.26 -3.91 -3.94
CA PRO A 96 2.76 -2.54 -4.07
C PRO A 96 3.43 -1.54 -3.10
N LEU A 97 3.56 -1.90 -1.83
CA LEU A 97 4.11 -1.00 -0.80
C LEU A 97 5.60 -0.69 -1.05
N HIS A 98 6.38 -1.69 -1.48
CA HIS A 98 7.78 -1.50 -1.84
C HIS A 98 7.92 -0.58 -3.06
N ARG A 99 7.14 -0.85 -4.12
CA ARG A 99 7.15 -0.03 -5.34
C ARG A 99 6.74 1.42 -5.08
N LEU A 100 5.72 1.63 -4.24
CA LEU A 100 5.32 2.97 -3.78
C LEU A 100 6.45 3.67 -3.02
N THR A 101 7.16 2.94 -2.16
CA THR A 101 8.30 3.48 -1.42
C THR A 101 9.45 3.91 -2.34
N MET A 102 9.72 3.16 -3.41
CA MET A 102 10.73 3.55 -4.42
C MET A 102 10.27 4.76 -5.24
N MET A 103 9.02 4.76 -5.70
CA MET A 103 8.45 5.88 -6.45
C MET A 103 8.49 7.21 -5.68
N ILE A 104 8.31 7.18 -4.35
CA ILE A 104 8.46 8.38 -3.50
C ILE A 104 9.90 8.92 -3.57
N LYS A 105 10.91 8.04 -3.47
CA LYS A 105 12.33 8.44 -3.57
C LYS A 105 12.64 9.02 -4.96
N ASP A 106 12.16 8.36 -6.01
CA ASP A 106 12.34 8.83 -7.39
C ASP A 106 11.71 10.21 -7.59
N LYS A 107 10.50 10.42 -7.05
CA LYS A 107 9.82 11.73 -7.10
C LYS A 107 10.58 12.82 -6.35
N GLN A 108 11.15 12.52 -5.19
CA GLN A 108 12.01 13.46 -4.46
C GLN A 108 13.24 13.84 -5.29
N GLN A 109 13.86 12.86 -5.96
CA GLN A 109 15.03 13.08 -6.81
C GLN A 109 14.67 13.89 -8.07
N VAL A 110 13.54 13.60 -8.72
CA VAL A 110 13.03 14.39 -9.86
C VAL A 110 12.78 15.83 -9.44
N LYS A 111 12.13 16.08 -8.30
CA LYS A 111 11.91 17.43 -7.78
C LYS A 111 13.24 18.17 -7.58
N LYS A 112 14.23 17.52 -6.95
CA LYS A 112 15.56 18.09 -6.70
C LYS A 112 16.28 18.42 -8.01
N SER A 113 16.23 17.51 -8.98
CA SER A 113 16.81 17.70 -10.31
C SER A 113 16.16 18.87 -11.05
N TYR A 114 14.83 18.94 -11.07
CA TYR A 114 14.09 20.05 -11.67
C TYR A 114 14.48 21.40 -11.06
N VAL A 115 14.52 21.51 -9.73
CA VAL A 115 14.93 22.75 -9.04
C VAL A 115 16.35 23.16 -9.44
N GLY A 116 17.30 22.20 -9.44
CA GLY A 116 18.68 22.48 -9.80
C GLY A 116 18.82 22.97 -11.25
N VAL A 117 18.18 22.28 -12.20
CA VAL A 117 18.21 22.68 -13.62
C VAL A 117 17.52 24.03 -13.83
N HIS A 118 16.37 24.26 -13.19
CA HIS A 118 15.65 25.53 -13.28
C HIS A 118 16.51 26.70 -12.79
N GLN A 119 17.12 26.58 -11.61
CA GLN A 119 18.01 27.60 -11.05
C GLN A 119 19.22 27.86 -11.95
N GLN A 120 19.79 26.80 -12.54
CA GLN A 120 20.92 26.93 -13.46
C GLN A 120 20.55 27.71 -14.72
N ILE A 121 19.43 27.37 -15.37
CA ILE A 121 19.01 28.06 -16.61
C ILE A 121 18.59 29.51 -16.33
N GLU A 122 17.98 29.80 -15.17
CA GLU A 122 17.63 31.16 -14.76
C GLU A 122 18.87 32.00 -14.44
N ALA A 123 19.84 31.43 -13.73
CA ALA A 123 21.08 32.13 -13.40
C ALA A 123 21.86 32.52 -14.67
N GLU A 124 21.95 31.63 -15.66
CA GLU A 124 22.62 31.94 -16.92
C GLU A 124 21.83 32.97 -17.73
N MET A 125 20.49 32.87 -17.78
CA MET A 125 19.64 33.88 -18.41
C MET A 125 19.86 35.27 -17.79
N TYR A 126 19.85 35.36 -16.46
CA TYR A 126 20.07 36.61 -15.74
C TYR A 126 21.48 37.17 -16.00
N LYS A 127 22.51 36.31 -15.97
CA LYS A 127 23.89 36.69 -16.23
C LYS A 127 24.06 37.33 -17.61
N VAL A 128 23.59 36.64 -18.66
CA VAL A 128 23.76 37.07 -20.06
C VAL A 128 22.91 38.31 -20.36
N THR A 129 21.67 38.36 -19.88
CA THR A 129 20.74 39.44 -20.26
C THR A 129 20.75 40.66 -19.34
N LYS A 130 21.30 40.54 -18.12
CA LYS A 130 21.39 41.63 -17.14
C LYS A 130 22.82 41.93 -16.75
N THR A 131 23.49 40.98 -16.09
CA THR A 131 24.79 41.24 -15.44
C THR A 131 25.86 41.69 -16.44
N GLU A 132 26.03 40.98 -17.55
CA GLU A 132 27.04 41.29 -18.56
C GLU A 132 26.73 42.58 -19.32
N LEU A 133 25.45 42.77 -19.70
CA LEU A 133 25.02 43.98 -20.39
C LEU A 133 25.16 45.24 -19.52
N GLU A 134 24.82 45.18 -18.23
CA GLU A 134 24.98 46.33 -17.33
C GLU A 134 26.46 46.69 -17.11
N LYS A 135 27.37 45.70 -17.04
CA LYS A 135 28.82 45.95 -17.01
C LYS A 135 29.28 46.70 -18.26
N LEU A 136 28.86 46.25 -19.44
CA LEU A 136 29.20 46.91 -20.70
C LEU A 136 28.61 48.33 -20.78
N LYS A 137 27.35 48.53 -20.38
CA LYS A 137 26.73 49.87 -20.32
C LYS A 137 27.44 50.82 -19.37
N ALA A 138 27.86 50.34 -18.20
CA ALA A 138 28.61 51.15 -17.23
C ALA A 138 29.93 51.64 -17.82
N SER A 139 30.72 50.72 -18.40
CA SER A 139 31.95 51.05 -19.12
C SER A 139 31.69 51.99 -20.30
N TYR A 140 30.59 51.80 -21.03
CA TYR A 140 30.21 52.63 -22.16
C TYR A 140 29.98 54.08 -21.72
N ARG A 141 29.21 54.29 -20.64
CA ARG A 141 28.95 55.63 -20.08
C ARG A 141 30.25 56.30 -19.62
N GLN A 142 31.18 55.54 -19.05
CA GLN A 142 32.49 56.06 -18.66
C GLN A 142 33.30 56.52 -19.88
N LEU A 143 33.42 55.67 -20.92
CA LEU A 143 34.16 56.03 -22.13
C LEU A 143 33.54 57.21 -22.89
N ILE A 144 32.22 57.38 -22.88
CA ILE A 144 31.58 58.60 -23.42
C ILE A 144 32.10 59.85 -22.68
N LYS A 145 32.17 59.83 -21.34
CA LYS A 145 32.69 60.96 -20.56
C LYS A 145 34.16 61.22 -20.89
N GLU A 146 34.97 60.17 -21.02
CA GLU A 146 36.38 60.28 -21.41
C GLU A 146 36.56 60.89 -22.80
N VAL A 147 35.80 60.42 -23.79
CA VAL A 147 35.80 60.96 -25.16
C VAL A 147 35.38 62.43 -25.17
N ASN A 148 34.30 62.78 -24.45
CA ASN A 148 33.84 64.18 -24.38
C ASN A 148 34.90 65.08 -23.71
N SER A 149 35.54 64.63 -22.64
CA SER A 149 36.63 65.38 -22.00
C SER A 149 37.84 65.54 -22.93
N ALA A 150 38.23 64.49 -23.65
CA ALA A 150 39.33 64.54 -24.62
C ALA A 150 38.99 65.46 -25.80
N LYS A 151 37.72 65.48 -26.24
CA LYS A 151 37.21 66.36 -27.31
C LYS A 151 37.33 67.83 -26.93
N GLU A 152 36.91 68.21 -25.73
CA GLU A 152 37.00 69.60 -25.27
C GLU A 152 38.46 70.04 -25.11
N LYS A 153 39.33 69.20 -24.54
CA LYS A 153 40.78 69.48 -24.45
C LYS A 153 41.42 69.64 -25.83
N TYR A 154 41.01 68.85 -26.82
CA TYR A 154 41.49 68.98 -28.19
C TYR A 154 41.04 70.30 -28.82
N LYS A 155 39.76 70.68 -28.68
CA LYS A 155 39.26 71.98 -29.15
C LYS A 155 40.02 73.15 -28.54
N GLU A 156 40.31 73.10 -27.23
CA GLU A 156 41.10 74.14 -26.56
C GLU A 156 42.54 74.22 -27.08
N ALA A 157 43.19 73.08 -27.30
CA ALA A 157 44.55 73.02 -27.85
C ALA A 157 44.61 73.61 -29.27
N VAL A 158 43.60 73.32 -30.09
CA VAL A 158 43.43 73.89 -31.44
C VAL A 158 43.22 75.40 -31.37
N ALA A 159 42.33 75.87 -30.49
CA ALA A 159 42.06 77.31 -30.33
C ALA A 159 43.30 78.09 -29.84
N LYS A 160 44.14 77.47 -29.01
CA LYS A 160 45.38 78.07 -28.46
C LYS A 160 46.62 77.84 -29.34
N GLY A 161 46.52 77.05 -30.41
CA GLY A 161 47.62 76.75 -31.33
C GLY A 161 48.81 76.00 -30.70
N LYS A 162 48.62 75.29 -29.58
CA LYS A 162 49.69 74.66 -28.80
C LYS A 162 49.35 73.21 -28.45
N GLU A 163 50.31 72.30 -28.59
CA GLU A 163 50.18 70.84 -28.31
C GLU A 163 49.02 70.14 -29.06
N THR A 164 48.65 70.65 -30.23
CA THR A 164 47.51 70.17 -31.03
C THR A 164 47.60 68.68 -31.39
N ASP A 165 48.75 68.21 -31.84
CA ASP A 165 48.93 66.82 -32.30
C ASP A 165 48.83 65.82 -31.14
N LYS A 166 49.37 66.18 -29.97
CA LYS A 166 49.29 65.37 -28.75
C LYS A 166 47.85 65.31 -28.22
N ALA A 167 47.11 66.41 -28.29
CA ALA A 167 45.71 66.44 -27.89
C ALA A 167 44.83 65.65 -28.89
N LYS A 168 45.15 65.69 -30.18
CA LYS A 168 44.50 64.90 -31.23
C LYS A 168 44.70 63.39 -31.02
N ASP A 169 45.94 62.94 -30.82
CA ASP A 169 46.26 61.52 -30.56
C ASP A 169 45.51 60.97 -29.34
N ARG A 170 45.39 61.77 -28.27
CA ARG A 170 44.59 61.39 -27.08
C ARG A 170 43.10 61.26 -27.38
N TYR A 171 42.55 62.17 -28.17
CA TYR A 171 41.16 62.13 -28.60
C TYR A 171 40.88 60.91 -29.50
N ASP A 172 41.74 60.66 -30.48
CA ASP A 172 41.63 59.52 -31.39
C ASP A 172 41.73 58.19 -30.65
N LYS A 173 42.66 58.07 -29.68
CA LYS A 173 42.75 56.88 -28.80
C LYS A 173 41.52 56.68 -27.93
N ALA A 174 40.93 57.74 -27.38
CA ALA A 174 39.70 57.65 -26.61
C ALA A 174 38.52 57.19 -27.48
N ASN A 175 38.40 57.73 -28.70
CA ASN A 175 37.40 57.29 -29.68
C ASN A 175 37.60 55.82 -30.07
N MET A 176 38.83 55.40 -30.35
CA MET A 176 39.13 54.00 -30.69
C MET A 176 38.66 53.05 -29.58
N LYS A 177 38.92 53.38 -28.30
CA LYS A 177 38.41 52.60 -27.16
C LYS A 177 36.88 52.57 -27.13
N LEU A 178 36.22 53.71 -27.33
CA LEU A 178 34.76 53.80 -27.36
C LEU A 178 34.16 52.96 -28.50
N HIS A 179 34.71 53.04 -29.71
CA HIS A 179 34.24 52.26 -30.86
C HIS A 179 34.43 50.75 -30.65
N THR A 180 35.58 50.33 -30.10
CA THR A 180 35.81 48.92 -29.75
C THR A 180 34.79 48.43 -28.73
N LEU A 181 34.53 49.21 -27.66
CA LEU A 181 33.53 48.85 -26.67
C LEU A 181 32.11 48.87 -27.26
N HIS A 182 31.80 49.81 -28.16
CA HIS A 182 30.52 49.84 -28.85
C HIS A 182 30.27 48.55 -29.62
N ASN A 183 31.26 48.08 -30.39
CA ASN A 183 31.16 46.83 -31.14
C ASN A 183 30.94 45.65 -30.18
N GLN A 184 31.68 45.58 -29.06
CA GLN A 184 31.48 44.54 -28.05
C GLN A 184 30.07 44.57 -27.45
N TYR A 185 29.57 45.77 -27.12
CA TYR A 185 28.23 45.94 -26.59
C TYR A 185 27.14 45.52 -27.58
N VAL A 186 27.25 45.93 -28.84
CA VAL A 186 26.28 45.55 -29.88
C VAL A 186 26.25 44.04 -30.09
N LEU A 187 27.42 43.39 -30.14
CA LEU A 187 27.51 41.94 -30.25
C LEU A 187 26.92 41.22 -29.03
N ALA A 188 27.27 41.66 -27.82
CA ALA A 188 26.74 41.10 -26.58
C ALA A 188 25.22 41.29 -26.47
N LEU A 189 24.70 42.46 -26.87
CA LEU A 189 23.26 42.72 -26.92
C LEU A 189 22.55 41.76 -27.87
N LYS A 190 23.10 41.54 -29.07
CA LYS A 190 22.52 40.60 -30.03
C LYS A 190 22.56 39.16 -29.50
N GLY A 191 23.67 38.76 -28.88
CA GLY A 191 23.79 37.46 -28.21
C GLY A 191 22.76 37.28 -27.10
N ALA A 192 22.58 38.29 -26.24
CA ALA A 192 21.59 38.27 -25.16
C ALA A 192 20.14 38.20 -25.67
N GLN A 193 19.81 38.90 -26.76
CA GLN A 193 18.49 38.81 -27.41
C GLN A 193 18.23 37.39 -27.91
N LEU A 194 19.20 36.79 -28.63
CA LEU A 194 19.07 35.42 -29.12
C LEU A 194 18.93 34.41 -27.98
N TYR A 195 19.73 34.57 -26.91
CA TYR A 195 19.64 33.73 -25.73
C TYR A 195 18.28 33.86 -25.03
N GLN A 196 17.75 35.07 -24.90
CA GLN A 196 16.43 35.32 -24.31
C GLN A 196 15.32 34.63 -25.11
N HIS A 197 15.34 34.74 -26.44
CA HIS A 197 14.40 34.03 -27.31
C HIS A 197 14.51 32.52 -27.13
N GLN A 198 15.74 31.97 -27.21
CA GLN A 198 15.97 30.54 -27.00
C GLN A 198 15.46 30.07 -25.63
N TYR A 199 15.66 30.86 -24.58
CA TYR A 199 15.20 30.54 -23.23
C TYR A 199 13.67 30.38 -23.17
N TYR A 200 12.91 31.39 -23.63
CA TYR A 200 11.46 31.41 -23.50
C TYR A 200 10.72 30.56 -24.54
N ASP A 201 11.29 30.40 -25.73
CA ASP A 201 10.66 29.70 -26.83
C ASP A 201 11.03 28.22 -26.85
N THR A 202 12.12 27.82 -26.20
CA THR A 202 12.64 26.45 -26.28
C THR A 202 13.10 25.87 -24.94
N THR A 203 14.08 26.48 -24.28
CA THR A 203 14.76 25.84 -23.12
C THR A 203 13.81 25.63 -21.94
N LEU A 204 13.15 26.69 -21.48
CA LEU A 204 12.21 26.61 -20.35
C LEU A 204 10.98 25.76 -20.69
N PRO A 205 10.30 25.93 -21.85
CA PRO A 205 9.19 25.06 -22.23
C PRO A 205 9.56 23.57 -22.21
N ARG A 206 10.71 23.19 -22.77
CA ARG A 206 11.16 21.79 -22.80
C ARG A 206 11.42 21.23 -21.41
N LEU A 207 12.01 22.02 -20.50
CA LEU A 207 12.19 21.61 -19.11
C LEU A 207 10.84 21.32 -18.46
N LEU A 208 9.86 22.20 -18.66
CA LEU A 208 8.53 22.10 -18.09
C LEU A 208 7.73 20.92 -18.67
N ASP A 209 7.78 20.71 -19.98
CA ASP A 209 7.14 19.55 -20.64
C ASP A 209 7.80 18.24 -20.20
N SER A 210 9.12 18.22 -20.00
CA SER A 210 9.81 17.07 -19.43
C SER A 210 9.35 16.79 -18.01
N LEU A 211 9.15 17.82 -17.18
CA LEU A 211 8.60 17.65 -15.83
C LEU A 211 7.18 17.08 -15.88
N GLN A 212 6.32 17.61 -16.76
CA GLN A 212 4.96 17.11 -16.95
C GLN A 212 4.97 15.62 -17.31
N LYS A 213 5.76 15.23 -18.31
CA LYS A 213 5.85 13.84 -18.76
C LYS A 213 6.28 12.90 -17.63
N MET A 214 7.29 13.29 -16.84
CA MET A 214 7.72 12.50 -15.68
C MET A 214 6.62 12.37 -14.63
N GLN A 215 5.84 13.43 -14.38
CA GLN A 215 4.70 13.38 -13.45
C GLN A 215 3.58 12.46 -13.96
N GLU A 216 3.25 12.53 -15.25
CA GLU A 216 2.26 11.65 -15.88
C GLU A 216 2.67 10.18 -15.85
N GLU A 217 3.94 9.88 -16.09
CA GLU A 217 4.50 8.51 -15.96
C GLU A 217 4.41 8.00 -14.51
N MET A 218 4.70 8.84 -13.52
CA MET A 218 4.53 8.49 -12.10
C MET A 218 3.05 8.25 -11.75
N ILE A 219 2.11 9.03 -12.28
CA ILE A 219 0.68 8.82 -12.09
C ILE A 219 0.25 7.48 -12.68
N LYS A 220 0.75 7.13 -13.87
CA LYS A 220 0.50 5.82 -14.48
C LYS A 220 1.04 4.68 -13.63
N ALA A 221 2.23 4.83 -13.06
CA ALA A 221 2.81 3.84 -12.14
C ALA A 221 1.97 3.71 -10.86
N LEU A 222 1.55 4.83 -10.26
CA LEU A 222 0.65 4.84 -9.09
C LEU A 222 -0.66 4.12 -9.38
N LYS A 223 -1.26 4.32 -10.56
CA LYS A 223 -2.46 3.58 -10.98
C LYS A 223 -2.23 2.06 -10.93
N GLY A 224 -1.11 1.59 -11.45
CA GLY A 224 -0.76 0.16 -11.41
C GLY A 224 -0.57 -0.37 -9.99
N ILE A 225 0.04 0.41 -9.10
CA ILE A 225 0.20 0.08 -7.68
C ILE A 225 -1.17 -0.04 -6.99
N LEU A 226 -2.08 0.90 -7.26
CA LEU A 226 -3.42 0.90 -6.66
C LEU A 226 -4.31 -0.23 -7.19
N ASP A 227 -4.16 -0.58 -8.47
CA ASP A 227 -4.84 -1.73 -9.08
C ASP A 227 -4.39 -3.04 -8.43
N GLU A 228 -3.09 -3.27 -8.31
CA GLU A 228 -2.53 -4.45 -7.63
C GLU A 228 -2.93 -4.49 -6.15
N TYR A 229 -2.92 -3.35 -5.44
CA TYR A 229 -3.45 -3.25 -4.08
C TYR A 229 -4.90 -3.77 -4.00
N SER A 230 -5.76 -3.36 -4.93
CA SER A 230 -7.17 -3.74 -4.92
C SER A 230 -7.37 -5.24 -5.15
N GLN A 231 -6.53 -5.84 -5.99
CA GLN A 231 -6.57 -7.28 -6.29
C GLN A 231 -6.10 -8.10 -5.09
N ILE A 232 -4.94 -7.76 -4.51
CA ILE A 232 -4.36 -8.49 -3.37
C ILE A 232 -5.27 -8.38 -2.13
N THR A 233 -5.85 -7.21 -1.88
CA THR A 233 -6.60 -6.96 -0.64
C THR A 233 -8.08 -7.35 -0.71
N SER A 234 -8.52 -7.94 -1.81
CA SER A 234 -9.89 -8.41 -2.00
C SER A 234 -10.17 -9.63 -1.11
N LEU A 235 -11.31 -9.62 -0.43
CA LEU A 235 -11.81 -10.75 0.37
C LEU A 235 -12.81 -11.62 -0.38
N VAL A 236 -13.05 -11.30 -1.65
CA VAL A 236 -13.99 -12.02 -2.54
C VAL A 236 -13.26 -12.70 -3.69
N THR A 237 -12.00 -13.09 -3.45
CA THR A 237 -11.23 -13.91 -4.37
C THR A 237 -11.81 -15.33 -4.42
N GLU A 238 -11.56 -16.03 -5.52
CA GLU A 238 -12.00 -17.42 -5.68
C GLU A 238 -11.49 -18.33 -4.55
N GLU A 239 -10.26 -18.10 -4.09
CA GLU A 239 -9.64 -18.85 -2.99
C GLU A 239 -10.41 -18.69 -1.67
N ILE A 240 -10.76 -17.46 -1.29
CA ILE A 240 -11.53 -17.19 -0.06
C ILE A 240 -12.97 -17.70 -0.20
N VAL A 241 -13.56 -17.58 -1.39
CA VAL A 241 -14.89 -18.13 -1.68
C VAL A 241 -14.88 -19.66 -1.51
N ASN A 242 -13.85 -20.34 -1.98
CA ASN A 242 -13.74 -21.79 -1.86
C ASN A 242 -13.60 -22.23 -0.39
N VAL A 243 -12.82 -21.50 0.43
CA VAL A 243 -12.76 -21.75 1.89
C VAL A 243 -14.16 -21.72 2.53
N HIS A 244 -14.97 -20.70 2.22
CA HIS A 244 -16.31 -20.59 2.79
C HIS A 244 -17.28 -21.66 2.25
N LYS A 245 -17.11 -22.10 0.99
CA LYS A 245 -17.89 -23.21 0.43
C LYS A 245 -17.57 -24.54 1.10
N GLU A 246 -16.29 -24.83 1.38
CA GLU A 246 -15.88 -26.04 2.09
C GLU A 246 -16.43 -26.04 3.53
N ILE A 247 -16.41 -24.89 4.21
CA ILE A 247 -17.06 -24.74 5.52
C ILE A 247 -18.55 -25.07 5.43
N GLN A 248 -19.27 -24.48 4.47
CA GLN A 248 -20.69 -24.77 4.29
C GLN A 248 -20.95 -26.25 4.00
N THR A 249 -20.17 -26.84 3.10
CA THR A 249 -20.28 -28.26 2.72
C THR A 249 -20.05 -29.17 3.93
N SER A 250 -19.10 -28.83 4.81
CA SER A 250 -18.84 -29.59 6.03
C SER A 250 -20.05 -29.62 6.97
N VAL A 251 -20.79 -28.52 7.08
CA VAL A 251 -22.01 -28.45 7.89
C VAL A 251 -23.15 -29.26 7.26
N GLU A 252 -23.29 -29.20 5.93
CA GLU A 252 -24.31 -29.95 5.19
C GLU A 252 -24.11 -31.47 5.26
N GLN A 253 -22.89 -31.95 5.54
CA GLN A 253 -22.57 -33.37 5.71
C GLN A 253 -23.01 -33.96 7.06
N ILE A 254 -23.43 -33.13 8.03
CA ILE A 254 -23.89 -33.61 9.33
C ILE A 254 -25.27 -34.27 9.17
N ASP A 255 -25.31 -35.59 9.30
CA ASP A 255 -26.55 -36.37 9.36
C ASP A 255 -26.83 -36.87 10.79
N PRO A 256 -27.87 -36.35 11.45
CA PRO A 256 -28.24 -36.77 12.80
C PRO A 256 -28.53 -38.27 12.94
N ASN A 257 -28.98 -38.93 11.87
CA ASN A 257 -29.38 -40.35 11.93
C ASN A 257 -28.18 -41.30 11.99
N THR A 258 -27.01 -40.85 11.53
CA THR A 258 -25.78 -41.66 11.48
C THR A 258 -24.75 -41.29 12.54
N GLU A 259 -24.99 -40.22 13.31
CA GLU A 259 -24.05 -39.72 14.33
C GLU A 259 -23.67 -40.78 15.37
N TYR A 260 -24.64 -41.59 15.81
CA TYR A 260 -24.43 -42.60 16.84
C TYR A 260 -24.02 -43.98 16.28
N SER A 261 -23.99 -44.17 14.96
CA SER A 261 -23.70 -45.47 14.37
C SER A 261 -22.33 -46.00 14.79
N GLY A 262 -21.29 -45.16 14.74
CA GLY A 262 -19.95 -45.53 15.19
C GLY A 262 -19.89 -45.84 16.70
N PHE A 263 -20.61 -45.07 17.53
CA PHE A 263 -20.68 -45.33 18.97
C PHE A 263 -21.35 -46.67 19.26
N ILE A 264 -22.49 -46.94 18.61
CA ILE A 264 -23.23 -48.20 18.74
C ILE A 264 -22.35 -49.37 18.31
N GLU A 265 -21.65 -49.29 17.17
CA GLU A 265 -20.77 -50.36 16.70
C GLU A 265 -19.64 -50.67 17.71
N THR A 266 -19.03 -49.63 18.30
CA THR A 266 -17.96 -49.80 19.30
C THR A 266 -18.48 -50.38 20.63
N HIS A 267 -19.69 -50.02 21.05
CA HIS A 267 -20.22 -50.33 22.39
C HIS A 267 -21.35 -51.37 22.39
N ARG A 268 -21.71 -51.96 21.25
CA ARG A 268 -22.79 -52.94 21.17
C ARG A 268 -22.47 -54.12 22.08
N SER A 269 -23.30 -54.33 23.09
CA SER A 269 -23.22 -55.53 23.92
C SER A 269 -23.78 -56.73 23.18
N PRO A 270 -23.26 -57.94 23.43
CA PRO A 270 -23.96 -59.15 23.04
C PRO A 270 -25.35 -59.16 23.69
N GLU A 271 -26.31 -59.80 23.03
CA GLU A 271 -27.63 -60.01 23.60
C GLU A 271 -27.48 -60.85 24.88
N VAL A 272 -27.81 -60.24 26.02
CA VAL A 272 -27.89 -60.95 27.29
C VAL A 272 -29.27 -61.56 27.34
N VAL A 273 -29.35 -62.87 27.07
CA VAL A 273 -30.56 -63.64 27.37
C VAL A 273 -30.59 -63.76 28.89
N GLU A 274 -31.31 -62.84 29.52
CA GLU A 274 -31.61 -62.97 30.95
C GLU A 274 -32.32 -64.31 31.15
N GLN A 275 -31.85 -65.08 32.13
CA GLN A 275 -32.58 -66.28 32.52
C GLN A 275 -33.97 -65.84 32.95
N GLU A 276 -34.98 -66.53 32.40
CA GLU A 276 -36.35 -66.32 32.83
C GLU A 276 -36.41 -66.56 34.35
N ILE A 277 -37.11 -65.69 35.07
CA ILE A 277 -37.22 -65.81 36.52
C ILE A 277 -38.09 -67.03 36.78
N GLU A 278 -37.45 -68.14 37.15
CA GLU A 278 -38.11 -69.39 37.47
C GLU A 278 -38.33 -69.51 38.98
N PHE A 279 -39.40 -70.21 39.38
CA PHE A 279 -39.62 -70.56 40.77
C PHE A 279 -38.51 -71.49 41.26
N ASP A 280 -37.82 -71.10 42.33
CA ASP A 280 -36.75 -71.89 42.92
C ASP A 280 -37.32 -73.17 43.59
N THR A 281 -37.18 -74.29 42.88
CA THR A 281 -37.70 -75.60 43.33
C THR A 281 -36.98 -76.12 44.57
N SER A 282 -35.80 -75.59 44.95
CA SER A 282 -35.12 -75.99 46.19
C SER A 282 -35.92 -75.62 47.43
N LEU A 283 -36.78 -74.60 47.34
CA LEU A 283 -37.69 -74.19 48.41
C LEU A 283 -38.79 -75.23 48.72
N LEU A 284 -38.99 -76.22 47.83
CA LEU A 284 -39.99 -77.28 47.99
C LEU A 284 -39.39 -78.59 48.52
N GLU A 285 -38.07 -78.68 48.70
CA GLU A 285 -37.40 -79.94 49.10
C GLU A 285 -37.88 -80.49 50.46
N GLU A 286 -38.29 -79.61 51.37
CA GLU A 286 -38.78 -79.97 52.71
C GLU A 286 -40.32 -79.99 52.81
N ASN A 287 -41.06 -79.80 51.71
CA ASN A 287 -42.53 -79.71 51.73
C ASN A 287 -43.20 -80.39 50.52
N GLU A 288 -43.90 -81.50 50.77
CA GLU A 288 -44.57 -82.29 49.72
C GLU A 288 -45.91 -81.69 49.22
N ASN A 289 -46.47 -80.69 49.91
CA ASN A 289 -47.83 -80.17 49.64
C ASN A 289 -47.86 -78.89 48.80
N LEU A 290 -46.71 -78.32 48.44
CA LEU A 290 -46.59 -77.08 47.68
C LEU A 290 -46.09 -77.37 46.27
N GLN A 291 -46.69 -76.75 45.26
CA GLN A 291 -46.25 -76.88 43.85
C GLN A 291 -45.59 -75.59 43.35
N ALA A 292 -44.50 -75.73 42.59
CA ALA A 292 -43.81 -74.61 41.97
C ALA A 292 -44.76 -73.87 41.01
N ASN A 293 -44.69 -72.54 41.00
CA ASN A 293 -45.52 -71.66 40.18
C ASN A 293 -47.05 -71.75 40.43
N GLU A 294 -47.51 -72.39 41.51
CA GLU A 294 -48.94 -72.46 41.85
C GLU A 294 -49.28 -71.65 43.11
N ILE A 295 -50.38 -70.91 43.03
CA ILE A 295 -50.92 -70.19 44.20
C ILE A 295 -51.65 -71.19 45.08
N MET A 296 -51.24 -71.27 46.36
CA MET A 296 -51.96 -72.07 47.34
C MET A 296 -53.23 -71.38 47.77
N TRP A 297 -54.36 -71.77 47.19
CA TRP A 297 -55.69 -71.29 47.56
C TRP A 297 -56.41 -72.31 48.46
N ASN A 298 -56.48 -72.04 49.76
CA ASN A 298 -57.18 -72.90 50.71
C ASN A 298 -57.80 -72.06 51.85
N ASN A 299 -58.42 -72.73 52.81
CA ASN A 299 -59.12 -72.07 53.94
C ASN A 299 -58.20 -71.21 54.83
N LEU A 300 -56.87 -71.32 54.71
CA LEU A 300 -55.89 -70.54 55.47
C LEU A 300 -55.35 -69.32 54.70
N THR A 301 -55.40 -69.34 53.37
CA THR A 301 -54.77 -68.31 52.51
C THR A 301 -55.78 -67.48 51.71
N ALA A 302 -57.06 -67.90 51.66
CA ALA A 302 -58.06 -67.25 50.82
C ALA A 302 -58.32 -65.76 51.16
N GLU A 303 -58.49 -65.41 52.44
CA GLU A 303 -58.75 -64.01 52.84
C GLU A 303 -57.55 -63.10 52.58
N SER A 304 -56.33 -63.58 52.85
CA SER A 304 -55.11 -62.80 52.63
C SER A 304 -54.77 -62.64 51.15
N LEU A 305 -54.98 -63.69 50.34
CA LEU A 305 -54.85 -63.60 48.87
C LEU A 305 -55.88 -62.67 48.26
N GLN A 306 -57.14 -62.68 48.73
CA GLN A 306 -58.15 -61.73 48.29
C GLN A 306 -57.76 -60.29 48.61
N ALA A 307 -57.26 -60.03 49.82
CA ALA A 307 -56.77 -58.70 50.19
C ALA A 307 -55.57 -58.27 49.33
N MET A 308 -54.61 -59.18 49.08
CA MET A 308 -53.40 -58.91 48.30
C MET A 308 -53.71 -58.65 46.81
N LEU A 309 -54.62 -59.43 46.21
CA LEU A 309 -55.08 -59.23 44.84
C LEU A 309 -55.91 -57.95 44.67
N MET A 310 -56.60 -57.48 45.71
CA MET A 310 -57.32 -56.20 45.69
C MET A 310 -56.37 -54.99 45.78
N THR A 311 -55.10 -55.21 46.12
CA THR A 311 -54.07 -54.16 46.25
C THR A 311 -53.04 -54.12 45.12
N LEU A 312 -53.02 -55.14 44.25
CA LEU A 312 -52.22 -55.19 43.01
C LEU A 312 -52.97 -54.50 41.86
#